data_AF-A0A3A8K3L4-F1
#
_entry.id   AF-A0A3A8K3L4-F1
#
_cell.length_a   1.000
_cell.length_b   1.000
_cell.length_c   1.000
_cell.angle_alpha   90.00
_cell.angle_beta   90.00
_cell.angle_gamma   90.00
#
_symmetry.space_group_name_H-M   'P 1'
#
loop_
_entity.id
_entity.type
_entity.pdbx_description
1 polymer ?
#
loop_
_entity_poly.entity_id
_entity_poly.type
_entity_poly.pdbx_seq_one_letter_code
_entity_poly.pdbx_strand_id
1 'polypeptide(L)'
;VVAGAKARTAVAHWHGDTYTPVPGATLLASTDRYTQQAFRLGRSYGFQFHLELTAKELGRWLELGAEDLSTRGKDLEELKAQLPKLKAAEAENTQLLQRLAHELAKGLRAP
;
A
#
# COMPACT_ATOMS: atom_id res chain seq x y z
N VAL A 1 -3.32 -1.39 -16.91
CA VAL A 1 -3.54 -1.04 -15.49
C VAL A 1 -4.35 -2.17 -14.89
N VAL A 2 -4.05 -2.64 -13.68
CA VAL A 2 -4.64 -3.87 -13.12
C VAL A 2 -6.17 -3.75 -13.10
N ALA A 3 -6.85 -4.59 -13.88
CA ALA A 3 -8.30 -4.53 -14.03
C ALA A 3 -9.00 -4.78 -12.68
N GLY A 4 -10.14 -4.14 -12.45
CA GLY A 4 -10.96 -4.36 -11.25
C GLY A 4 -10.44 -3.71 -9.97
N ALA A 5 -9.46 -2.82 -10.03
CA ALA A 5 -9.13 -1.95 -8.91
C ALA A 5 -10.24 -0.91 -8.69
N LYS A 6 -10.68 -0.70 -7.45
CA LYS A 6 -11.60 0.40 -7.14
C LYS A 6 -10.89 1.74 -7.20
N ALA A 7 -11.66 2.81 -7.37
CA ALA A 7 -11.14 4.18 -7.37
C ALA A 7 -10.52 4.59 -6.01
N ARG A 8 -10.98 4.00 -4.90
CA ARG A 8 -10.46 4.25 -3.55
C ARG A 8 -10.48 2.95 -2.74
N THR A 9 -9.41 2.71 -1.98
CA THR A 9 -9.31 1.62 -1.00
C THR A 9 -8.49 2.09 0.20
N ALA A 10 -8.59 1.39 1.33
CA ALA A 10 -7.74 1.58 2.49
C ALA A 10 -6.57 0.58 2.45
N VAL A 11 -5.35 1.06 2.62
CA VAL A 11 -4.11 0.26 2.58
C VAL A 11 -3.22 0.65 3.76
N ALA A 12 -2.30 -0.23 4.12
CA ALA A 12 -1.35 0.06 5.19
C ALA A 12 -0.22 0.97 4.68
N HIS A 13 0.14 1.99 5.48
CA HIS A 13 1.29 2.85 5.24
C HIS A 13 2.27 2.70 6.41
N TRP A 14 3.52 2.37 6.10
CA TRP A 14 4.60 2.31 7.08
C TRP A 14 5.88 2.89 6.46
N HIS A 15 5.92 4.21 6.29
CA HIS A 15 7.05 4.91 5.69
C HIS A 15 7.22 6.32 6.28
N GLY A 16 8.46 6.81 6.31
CA GLY A 16 8.79 8.19 6.66
C GLY A 16 9.04 9.06 5.43
N ASP A 17 9.66 8.47 4.40
CA ASP A 17 10.04 9.17 3.17
C ASP A 17 9.00 9.00 2.07
N THR A 18 9.19 9.75 0.98
CA THR A 18 8.46 9.59 -0.28
C THR A 18 9.42 9.75 -1.45
N TYR A 19 8.92 9.71 -2.68
CA TYR A 19 9.72 9.83 -3.89
C TYR A 19 9.14 10.88 -4.85
N THR A 20 9.99 11.38 -5.74
CA THR A 20 9.60 12.28 -6.83
C THR A 20 9.08 11.48 -8.03
N PRO A 21 8.36 12.11 -8.98
CA PRO A 21 7.97 11.47 -10.24
C PRO A 21 9.12 10.73 -10.93
N VAL A 22 8.88 9.46 -11.24
CA VAL A 22 9.83 8.60 -11.95
C VAL A 22 9.65 8.88 -13.45
N PRO A 23 10.69 9.37 -14.16
CA PRO A 23 10.57 9.70 -15.59
C PRO A 23 10.08 8.50 -16.42
N GLY A 24 9.08 8.74 -17.27
CA GLY A 24 8.46 7.71 -18.11
C GLY A 24 7.52 6.75 -17.38
N ALA A 25 7.33 6.89 -16.06
CA ALA A 25 6.38 6.08 -15.32
C ALA A 25 4.97 6.68 -15.37
N THR A 26 3.96 5.81 -15.42
CA THR A 26 2.56 6.17 -15.25
C THR A 26 2.19 6.17 -13.77
N LEU A 27 1.66 7.28 -13.27
CA LEU A 27 1.09 7.35 -11.92
C LEU A 27 -0.18 6.50 -11.83
N LEU A 28 -0.30 5.69 -10.77
CA LEU A 28 -1.41 4.76 -10.58
C LEU A 28 -2.27 5.07 -9.36
N ALA A 29 -1.68 5.64 -8.31
CA ALA A 29 -2.38 5.96 -7.08
C ALA A 29 -1.78 7.20 -6.42
N SER A 30 -2.60 7.90 -5.65
CA SER A 30 -2.25 9.05 -4.84
C SER A 30 -3.08 9.07 -3.55
N THR A 31 -2.63 9.81 -2.54
CA THR A 31 -3.45 10.24 -1.40
C THR A 31 -3.48 11.77 -1.33
N ASP A 32 -4.35 12.31 -0.48
CA ASP A 32 -4.43 13.75 -0.23
C ASP A 32 -3.10 14.33 0.29
N ARG A 33 -2.29 13.51 0.99
CA ARG A 33 -1.01 13.92 1.58
C ARG A 33 0.18 13.69 0.65
N TYR A 34 0.15 12.64 -0.16
CA TYR A 34 1.25 12.28 -1.05
C TYR A 34 0.71 11.88 -2.41
N THR A 35 1.06 12.65 -3.44
CA THR A 35 0.70 12.34 -4.83
C THR A 35 1.32 11.00 -5.28
N GLN A 36 2.53 10.70 -4.83
CA GLN A 36 3.32 9.56 -5.29
C GLN A 36 3.08 8.33 -4.41
N GLN A 37 2.08 7.51 -4.75
CA GLN A 37 1.77 6.28 -4.01
C GLN A 37 2.04 5.01 -4.79
N ALA A 38 1.74 4.98 -6.08
CA ALA A 38 2.10 3.87 -6.93
C ALA A 38 2.36 4.32 -8.36
N PHE A 39 3.29 3.65 -9.04
CA PHE A 39 3.58 3.89 -10.44
C PHE A 39 3.84 2.59 -11.20
N ARG A 40 3.75 2.68 -12.54
CA ARG A 40 4.19 1.63 -13.46
C ARG A 40 5.21 2.17 -14.44
N LEU A 41 6.32 1.47 -14.59
CA LEU A 41 7.33 1.72 -15.62
C LEU A 41 7.55 0.44 -16.42
N GLY A 42 7.03 0.41 -17.66
CA GLY A 42 7.03 -0.81 -18.49
C GLY A 42 6.29 -1.97 -17.81
N ARG A 43 7.05 -2.96 -17.30
CA ARG A 43 6.52 -4.13 -16.57
C ARG A 43 6.77 -4.07 -15.07
N SER A 44 7.50 -3.06 -14.60
CA SER A 44 7.78 -2.86 -13.19
C SER A 44 6.69 -2.01 -12.55
N TYR A 45 6.36 -2.32 -11.31
CA TYR A 45 5.44 -1.55 -10.47
C TYR A 45 6.17 -1.13 -9.21
N GLY A 46 5.93 0.10 -8.77
CA GLY A 46 6.37 0.60 -7.48
C GLY A 46 5.16 0.95 -6.62
N PHE A 47 5.22 0.61 -5.34
CA PHE A 47 4.20 0.90 -4.34
C PHE A 47 4.85 1.48 -3.08
N GLN A 48 4.30 2.57 -2.57
CA GLN A 48 4.70 3.18 -1.29
C GLN A 48 3.96 2.56 -0.10
N PHE A 49 2.81 1.94 -0.37
CA PHE A 49 1.93 1.30 0.60
C PHE A 49 2.04 -0.22 0.53
N HIS A 50 1.51 -0.86 1.56
CA HIS A 50 1.52 -2.31 1.73
C HIS A 50 0.10 -2.86 1.52
N LEU A 51 -0.10 -3.60 0.42
CA LEU A 51 -1.35 -4.33 0.15
C LEU A 51 -1.38 -5.67 0.87
N GLU A 52 -0.20 -6.20 1.20
CA GLU A 52 0.03 -7.48 1.82
C GLU A 52 -0.24 -7.48 3.33
N LEU A 53 -0.16 -6.32 3.98
CA LEU A 53 -0.34 -6.22 5.42
C LEU A 53 -1.82 -6.25 5.82
N THR A 54 -2.14 -7.17 6.72
CA THR A 54 -3.42 -7.23 7.41
C THR A 54 -3.48 -6.24 8.57
N ALA A 55 -4.69 -5.88 9.01
CA ALA A 55 -4.91 -5.10 10.22
C ALA A 55 -4.36 -5.80 11.47
N LYS A 56 -4.34 -7.13 11.50
CA LYS A 56 -3.73 -7.89 12.60
C LYS A 56 -2.22 -7.70 12.64
N GLU A 57 -1.55 -7.83 11.50
CA GLU A 57 -0.09 -7.65 11.40
C GLU A 57 0.31 -6.21 11.69
N LEU A 58 -0.41 -5.24 11.09
CA LEU A 58 -0.18 -3.84 11.37
C LEU A 58 -0.41 -3.51 12.86
N GLY A 59 -1.47 -4.03 13.46
CA GLY A 59 -1.72 -3.88 14.90
C GLY A 59 -0.57 -4.40 15.75
N ARG A 60 -0.02 -5.56 15.42
CA ARG A 60 1.18 -6.10 16.08
C ARG A 60 2.39 -5.20 15.90
N TRP A 61 2.61 -4.64 14.71
CA TRP A 61 3.72 -3.72 14.46
C TRP A 61 3.58 -2.44 15.27
N LEU A 62 2.37 -1.89 15.37
CA LEU A 62 2.07 -0.72 16.21
C LEU A 62 2.39 -0.97 17.69
N GLU A 63 2.08 -2.18 18.20
CA GLU A 63 2.42 -2.56 19.58
C GLU A 63 3.93 -2.70 19.78
N LEU A 64 4.62 -3.40 18.88
CA LEU A 64 6.07 -3.61 18.97
C LEU A 64 6.86 -2.29 18.79
N GLY A 65 6.33 -1.36 17.99
CA GLY A 65 6.92 -0.06 17.72
C GLY A 65 6.44 1.07 18.61
N ALA A 66 5.65 0.80 19.66
CA ALA A 66 4.97 1.83 20.44
C ALA A 66 5.91 2.91 21.00
N GLU A 67 7.08 2.52 21.49
CA GLU A 67 8.08 3.45 22.02
C GLU A 67 8.64 4.36 20.92
N ASP A 68 9.13 3.81 19.81
CA ASP A 68 9.66 4.59 18.67
C ASP A 68 8.59 5.48 18.02
N LEU A 69 7.35 5.00 17.94
CA LEU A 69 6.23 5.80 17.44
C LEU A 69 5.95 6.99 18.36
N SER A 70 5.98 6.78 19.68
CA SER A 70 5.81 7.83 20.67
C SER A 70 6.93 8.88 20.61
N THR A 71 8.20 8.46 20.50
CA THR A 71 9.33 9.41 20.36
C THR A 71 9.25 10.24 19.07
N ARG A 72 8.57 9.73 18.03
CA ARG A 72 8.26 10.44 16.78
C ARG A 72 6.98 11.26 16.83
N GLY A 73 6.36 11.40 18.01
CA GLY A 73 5.14 12.18 18.22
C GLY A 73 3.90 11.57 17.58
N LYS A 74 3.84 10.24 17.43
CA LYS A 74 2.65 9.53 16.95
C LYS A 74 1.77 9.11 18.11
N ASP A 75 0.47 9.31 17.95
CA ASP A 75 -0.54 8.79 18.87
C ASP A 75 -0.89 7.34 18.49
N LEU A 76 -0.60 6.41 19.40
CA LEU A 76 -0.83 4.98 19.18
C LEU A 76 -2.32 4.63 19.13
N GLU A 77 -3.16 5.32 19.91
CA GLU A 77 -4.60 5.08 19.93
C GLU A 77 -5.25 5.58 18.65
N GLU A 78 -4.82 6.74 18.14
CA GLU A 78 -5.25 7.24 16.82
C GLU A 78 -4.82 6.30 15.68
N LEU A 79 -3.63 5.70 15.75
CA LEU A 79 -3.17 4.72 14.77
C LEU A 79 -3.98 3.43 14.84
N LYS A 80 -4.23 2.91 16.05
CA LYS A 80 -5.05 1.71 16.27
C LYS A 80 -6.50 1.90 15.83
N ALA A 81 -7.05 3.11 15.98
CA ALA A 81 -8.40 3.46 15.53
C ALA A 81 -8.59 3.30 14.00
N GLN A 82 -7.51 3.24 13.22
CA GLN A 82 -7.56 3.03 11.76
C GLN A 82 -7.59 1.54 11.38
N LEU A 83 -7.25 0.62 12.28
CA LEU A 83 -7.20 -0.82 12.00
C LEU A 83 -8.54 -1.40 11.50
N PRO A 84 -9.72 -1.03 12.03
CA PRO A 84 -11.00 -1.52 11.49
C PRO A 84 -11.22 -1.14 10.02
N LYS A 85 -10.76 0.06 9.61
CA LYS A 85 -10.85 0.52 8.22
C LYS A 85 -9.98 -0.33 7.30
N LEU A 86 -8.76 -0.65 7.72
CA LEU A 86 -7.89 -1.57 6.98
C LEU A 86 -8.50 -2.98 6.94
N LYS A 87 -9.03 -3.47 8.07
CA LYS A 87 -9.67 -4.78 8.16
C LYS A 87 -10.80 -4.96 7.15
N ALA A 88 -11.63 -3.92 6.98
CA ALA A 88 -12.72 -3.93 5.99
C ALA A 88 -12.23 -3.99 4.53
N ALA A 89 -11.00 -3.54 4.24
CA ALA A 89 -10.41 -3.52 2.91
C ALA A 89 -9.52 -4.74 2.59
N GLU A 90 -9.16 -5.57 3.58
CA GLU A 90 -8.22 -6.69 3.41
C GLU A 90 -8.59 -7.65 2.27
N ALA A 91 -9.87 -8.02 2.16
CA ALA A 91 -10.33 -8.92 1.11
C ALA A 91 -10.12 -8.30 -0.29
N GLU A 92 -10.39 -7.01 -0.42
CA GLU A 92 -10.16 -6.27 -1.66
C GLU A 92 -8.66 -6.12 -1.98
N ASN A 93 -7.85 -5.80 -0.98
CA ASN A 93 -6.41 -5.67 -1.13
C ASN A 93 -5.76 -6.99 -1.56
N THR A 94 -6.19 -8.09 -0.96
CA THR A 94 -5.77 -9.45 -1.34
C THR A 94 -6.12 -9.75 -2.79
N GLN A 95 -7.34 -9.45 -3.22
CA GLN A 95 -7.75 -9.65 -4.60
C GLN A 95 -6.94 -8.79 -5.57
N LEU A 96 -6.64 -7.53 -5.21
CA LEU A 96 -5.80 -6.67 -6.03
C LEU A 96 -4.38 -7.22 -6.15
N LEU A 97 -3.80 -7.72 -5.06
CA LEU A 97 -2.48 -8.34 -5.04
C LEU A 97 -2.44 -9.59 -5.92
N GLN A 98 -3.46 -10.44 -5.85
CA GLN A 98 -3.59 -11.62 -6.72
C GLN A 98 -3.69 -11.24 -8.20
N ARG A 99 -4.47 -10.21 -8.53
CA ARG A 99 -4.57 -9.71 -9.91
C ARG A 99 -3.23 -9.15 -10.40
N LEU A 100 -2.53 -8.39 -9.57
CA LEU A 100 -1.19 -7.89 -9.90
C LEU A 100 -0.21 -9.03 -10.15
N ALA A 101 -0.18 -10.03 -9.27
CA ALA A 101 0.68 -11.20 -9.43
C ALA A 101 0.38 -11.96 -10.73
N HIS A 102 -0.90 -12.12 -11.06
CA HIS A 102 -1.33 -12.74 -12.31
C HIS A 102 -0.89 -11.94 -13.55
N GLU A 103 -1.02 -10.61 -13.53
CA GLU A 103 -0.55 -9.73 -14.62
C GLU A 103 0.97 -9.78 -14.81
N LEU A 104 1.73 -9.82 -13.71
CA LEU A 104 3.19 -9.99 -13.76
C LEU A 104 3.56 -11.35 -14.35
N ALA A 105 2.85 -12.41 -13.96
CA ALA A 105 3.10 -13.77 -14.43
C ALA A 105 2.76 -13.96 -15.92
N LYS A 106 1.72 -13.32 -16.44
CA LYS A 106 1.37 -13.37 -17.89
C LYS A 106 2.55 -12.95 -18.76
N GLY A 107 3.20 -11.86 -18.41
CA GLY A 107 4.31 -11.37 -19.21
C GLY A 107 5.52 -12.30 -19.19
N LEU A 108 5.69 -13.15 -18.18
CA LEU A 108 6.81 -14.12 -18.12
C LEU A 108 6.60 -15.31 -19.07
N ARG A 109 5.39 -15.48 -19.61
CA ARG A 109 5.01 -16.58 -20.50
C ARG A 109 4.88 -16.17 -21.98
N ALA A 110 5.20 -14.92 -22.31
CA ALA A 110 5.29 -14.51 -23.71
C ALA A 110 6.63 -15.02 -24.30
N PRO A 111 6.62 -15.66 -25.49
CA PRO A 111 7.82 -16.21 -26.12
C PRO A 111 8.87 -15.13 -26.45
#